data_AF-A0A0D0C3J6-F1
#
_entry.id   AF-A0A0D0C3J6-F1
#
_cell.length_a   1.000
_cell.length_b   1.000
_cell.length_c   1.000
_cell.angle_alpha   90.00
_cell.angle_beta   90.00
_cell.angle_gamma   90.00
#
_symmetry.space_group_name_H-M   'P 1'
#
loop_
_entity.id
_entity.type
_entity.pdbx_description
1 polymer ?
#
loop_
_entity_poly.entity_id
_entity_poly.type
_entity_poly.pdbx_seq_one_letter_code
_entity_poly.pdbx_strand_id
1 'polypeptide(L)'
;DFLLNLGNCQDARLDIADCLASLSYPPGSVIYLTGKVLIHSVKGWGAGWERAVIVHFTKVMVQDRLGVAHPQLPTFHQYLA
;
A
#
# COMPACT_ATOMS: atom_id res chain seq x y z
N ASP A 1 0.51 -1.33 -6.60
CA ASP A 1 -0.43 -1.95 -5.65
C ASP A 1 -1.59 -1.00 -5.41
N PHE A 2 -2.80 -1.51 -5.56
CA PHE A 2 -4.03 -0.75 -5.34
C PHE A 2 -4.78 -1.34 -4.15
N LEU A 3 -4.95 -0.56 -3.10
CA LEU A 3 -5.51 -0.99 -1.83
C LEU A 3 -6.80 -0.21 -1.56
N LEU A 4 -7.89 -0.93 -1.33
CA LEU A 4 -9.15 -0.38 -0.82
C LEU A 4 -9.31 -0.79 0.64
N ASN A 5 -9.44 0.21 1.52
CA ASN A 5 -9.65 -0.02 2.94
C ASN A 5 -11.12 -0.18 3.28
N LEU A 6 -11.43 -1.18 4.10
CA LEU A 6 -12.78 -1.54 4.54
C LEU A 6 -12.78 -1.82 6.05
N GLY A 7 -13.96 -2.05 6.61
CA GLY A 7 -14.17 -2.29 8.03
C GLY A 7 -14.72 -1.07 8.75
N ASN A 8 -14.51 -1.00 10.06
CA ASN A 8 -15.07 0.06 10.91
C ASN A 8 -14.00 0.93 11.59
N CYS A 9 -12.72 0.61 11.47
CA CYS A 9 -11.62 1.37 12.06
C CYS A 9 -11.43 2.73 11.38
N GLN A 10 -11.95 3.81 11.99
CA GLN A 10 -11.85 5.18 11.45
C GLN A 10 -10.46 5.79 11.61
N ASP A 11 -9.71 5.37 12.64
CA ASP A 11 -8.40 5.93 12.99
C ASP A 11 -7.23 5.20 12.30
N ALA A 12 -7.51 4.33 11.33
CA ALA A 12 -6.48 3.64 10.57
C ALA A 12 -5.59 4.65 9.82
N ARG A 13 -4.27 4.44 9.91
CA ARG A 13 -3.27 5.25 9.21
C ARG A 13 -2.30 4.37 8.44
N LEU A 14 -1.92 4.82 7.25
CA LEU A 14 -0.83 4.22 6.49
C LEU A 14 0.43 5.05 6.73
N ASP A 15 1.41 4.45 7.40
CA ASP A 15 2.72 5.04 7.55
C ASP A 15 3.57 4.69 6.32
N ILE A 16 4.25 5.68 5.76
CA ILE A 16 5.23 5.53 4.68
C ILE A 16 6.56 6.03 5.24
N ALA A 17 7.37 5.10 5.73
CA ALA A 17 8.57 5.41 6.53
C ALA A 17 9.55 6.27 5.74
N ASP A 18 9.73 5.94 4.47
CA ASP A 18 10.60 6.61 3.53
C ASP A 18 10.22 8.10 3.29
N CYS A 19 8.94 8.43 3.40
CA CYS A 19 8.44 9.80 3.24
C CYS A 19 8.28 10.54 4.58
N LEU A 20 8.62 9.91 5.71
CA LEU A 20 8.31 10.40 7.06
C LEU A 20 6.85 10.84 7.21
N ALA A 21 5.95 10.16 6.50
CA ALA A 21 4.56 10.55 6.35
C ALA A 21 3.63 9.50 6.96
N SER A 22 2.52 9.97 7.51
CA SER A 22 1.43 9.12 8.00
C SER A 22 0.12 9.63 7.44
N LEU A 23 -0.49 8.86 6.55
CA LEU A 23 -1.71 9.23 5.83
C LEU A 23 -2.94 8.71 6.58
N SER A 24 -3.95 9.55 6.75
CA SER A 24 -5.26 9.09 7.22
C SER A 24 -5.82 8.08 6.22
N TYR A 25 -6.20 6.91 6.72
CA TYR A 25 -6.64 5.80 5.88
C TYR A 25 -7.94 5.18 6.41
N PRO A 26 -9.04 5.96 6.53
CA PRO A 26 -10.33 5.47 7.01
C PRO A 26 -10.98 4.47 6.04
N PRO A 27 -12.07 3.78 6.44
CA PRO A 27 -12.82 2.89 5.55
C PRO A 27 -13.37 3.66 4.34
N GLY A 28 -13.33 3.04 3.16
CA GLY A 28 -13.68 3.67 1.88
C GLY A 28 -12.52 4.39 1.19
N SER A 29 -11.40 4.62 1.88
CA SER A 29 -10.21 5.19 1.27
C SER A 29 -9.51 4.22 0.33
N VAL A 30 -8.91 4.79 -0.72
CA VAL A 30 -8.13 4.08 -1.72
C VAL A 30 -6.71 4.61 -1.71
N ILE A 31 -5.73 3.71 -1.73
CA ILE A 31 -4.33 4.06 -1.89
C ILE A 31 -3.76 3.31 -3.09
N TYR A 32 -3.08 4.07 -3.96
CA TYR A 32 -2.28 3.52 -5.04
C TYR A 32 -0.81 3.84 -4.77
N LEU A 33 0.02 2.80 -4.60
CA LEU A 33 1.44 2.95 -4.33
C LEU A 33 2.28 1.85 -4.98
N THR A 34 3.58 2.08 -5.11
CA THR A 34 4.55 1.02 -5.42
C THR A 34 5.03 0.37 -4.12
N GLY A 35 4.29 -0.60 -3.59
CA GLY A 35 4.57 -1.23 -2.29
C GLY A 35 5.87 -2.04 -2.24
N LYS A 36 6.45 -2.39 -3.40
CA LYS A 36 7.79 -2.97 -3.50
C LYS A 36 8.92 -1.96 -3.28
N VAL A 37 8.66 -0.67 -3.50
CA VAL A 37 9.66 0.41 -3.41
C VAL A 37 9.50 1.18 -2.11
N LEU A 38 8.26 1.51 -1.72
CA LEU A 38 7.98 2.29 -0.52
C LEU A 38 7.75 1.38 0.68
N ILE A 39 8.56 1.52 1.72
CA ILE A 39 8.39 0.86 3.02
C ILE A 39 7.17 1.47 3.71
N HIS A 40 6.15 0.64 3.88
CA HIS A 40 4.87 1.06 4.44
C HIS A 40 4.34 0.08 5.49
N SER A 41 3.56 0.60 6.43
CA SER A 41 2.92 -0.20 7.46
C SER A 41 1.59 0.42 7.89
N VAL A 42 0.75 -0.39 8.53
CA VAL A 42 -0.48 0.09 9.18
C VAL A 42 -0.34 -0.26 10.66
N LYS A 43 -0.49 0.75 11.52
CA LYS A 43 -0.43 0.53 12.97
C LYS A 43 -1.62 -0.29 13.45
N GLY A 44 -1.39 -1.06 14.52
CA GLY A 44 -2.47 -1.74 15.22
C GLY A 44 -3.46 -0.77 15.86
N TRP A 45 -4.69 -1.22 16.03
CA TRP A 45 -5.79 -0.47 16.65
C TRP A 45 -6.30 -1.18 17.91
N GLY A 46 -7.13 -0.47 18.68
CA GLY A 46 -7.70 -0.98 19.93
C GLY A 46 -8.70 -2.12 19.74
N ALA A 47 -9.10 -2.74 20.85
CA ALA A 47 -10.12 -3.79 20.86
C ALA A 47 -11.47 -3.28 20.30
N GLY A 48 -12.20 -4.17 19.60
CA GLY A 48 -13.51 -3.88 19.04
C GLY A 48 -13.51 -3.28 17.62
N TRP A 49 -12.33 -2.94 17.09
CA TRP A 49 -12.18 -2.45 15.72
C TRP A 49 -11.72 -3.55 14.77
N GLU A 50 -12.23 -3.50 13.54
CA GLU A 50 -11.89 -4.40 12.46
C GLU A 50 -11.48 -3.60 11.23
N ARG A 51 -10.47 -4.13 10.53
CA ARG A 51 -10.01 -3.62 9.25
C ARG A 51 -9.87 -4.78 8.28
N ALA A 52 -10.48 -4.62 7.12
CA ALA A 52 -10.29 -5.50 5.98
C ALA A 52 -9.71 -4.68 4.81
N VAL A 53 -8.96 -5.33 3.92
CA VAL A 53 -8.37 -4.66 2.75
C VAL A 53 -8.53 -5.53 1.54
N ILE A 54 -9.01 -4.94 0.45
CA ILE A 54 -8.93 -5.56 -0.87
C ILE A 54 -7.67 -5.00 -1.55
N VAL A 55 -6.75 -5.89 -1.92
CA VAL A 55 -5.49 -5.50 -2.58
C VAL A 55 -5.44 -6.09 -3.98
N HIS A 56 -5.28 -5.23 -4.97
CA HIS A 56 -4.97 -5.61 -6.34
C HIS A 56 -3.50 -5.35 -6.62
N PHE A 57 -2.76 -6.41 -6.92
CA PHE A 57 -1.33 -6.37 -7.22
C PHE A 57 -0.95 -7.53 -8.14
N THR A 58 0.21 -7.42 -8.78
CA THR A 58 0.79 -8.48 -9.61
C THR A 58 2.16 -8.84 -9.07
N LYS A 59 2.38 -10.14 -8.83
CA LYS A 59 3.72 -10.64 -8.46
C LYS A 59 4.61 -10.70 -9.69
N VAL A 60 5.90 -10.40 -9.53
CA VAL A 60 6.91 -10.49 -10.60
C VAL A 60 6.92 -11.87 -11.24
N MET A 61 6.82 -12.95 -10.45
CA MET A 61 6.75 -14.32 -10.98
C MET A 61 5.60 -14.58 -11.96
N VAL A 62 4.49 -13.83 -11.86
CA VAL A 62 3.38 -13.93 -12.82
C VAL A 62 3.78 -13.30 -14.15
N GLN A 63 4.51 -12.18 -14.12
CA GLN A 63 5.03 -11.52 -15.32
C GLN A 63 6.09 -12.39 -16.00
N ASP A 64 7.04 -12.94 -15.23
CA ASP A 64 8.05 -13.89 -15.71
C ASP A 64 7.40 -15.08 -16.43
N ARG A 65 6.41 -15.71 -15.77
CA ARG A 65 5.69 -16.86 -16.33
C ARG A 65 4.94 -16.54 -17.62
N LEU A 66 4.40 -15.33 -17.74
CA LEU A 66 3.64 -14.89 -18.91
C LEU A 66 4.52 -14.23 -19.99
N GLY A 67 5.83 -14.10 -19.75
CA GLY A 67 6.75 -13.43 -20.68
C GLY A 67 6.45 -11.93 -20.85
N VAL A 68 5.79 -11.30 -19.87
CA VAL A 68 5.42 -9.89 -19.92
C VAL A 68 6.60 -9.05 -19.44
N ALA A 69 6.98 -8.05 -20.22
CA ALA A 69 8.05 -7.13 -19.85
C ALA A 69 7.75 -6.45 -18.49
N HIS A 70 8.77 -6.40 -17.63
CA HIS A 70 8.64 -5.76 -16.33
C HIS A 70 8.63 -4.25 -16.49
N PRO A 71 7.66 -3.54 -15.89
CA PRO A 71 7.75 -2.10 -15.79
C PRO A 71 9.01 -1.73 -14.99
N GLN A 72 9.77 -0.75 -15.49
CA GLN A 72 10.83 -0.15 -14.71
C GLN A 72 10.19 0.61 -13.55
N LEU A 73 10.32 0.07 -12.34
CA LEU A 73 9.78 0.71 -11.15
C LEU A 73 10.66 1.91 -10.80
N PRO A 74 10.06 3.02 -10.35
CA PRO A 74 10.82 4.15 -9.86
C PRO A 74 11.68 3.74 -8.67
N THR A 75 12.89 4.29 -8.58
CA THR A 75 13.70 4.20 -7.38
C THR A 75 13.10 5.08 -6.29
N PHE A 76 13.48 4.82 -5.04
CA PHE A 76 13.05 5.69 -3.95
C PHE A 76 13.43 7.16 -4.17
N HIS A 77 14.66 7.43 -4.65
CA HIS A 77 15.11 8.79 -4.95
C HIS A 77 14.24 9.52 -5.99
N GLN A 78 13.65 8.78 -6.95
CA GLN A 78 12.76 9.35 -7.95
C GLN A 78 11.39 9.78 -7.40
N TYR A 79 11.00 9.30 -6.22
CA TYR A 79 9.79 9.77 -5.53
C TYR A 79 9.99 11.06 -4.73
N LEU A 80 11.23 11.41 -4.39
CA LEU A 80 11.56 12.58 -3.56
C LEU A 80 11.97 13.82 -4.37
N ALA A 81 12.23 13.66 -5.66
CA ALA A 81 12.60 14.74 -6.57
C ALA A 81 11.36 15.54 -7.01
#